data_AF-A0A7X8A338-F1
#
_entry.id   AF-A0A7X8A338-F1
#
_cell.length_a   1.000
_cell.length_b   1.000
_cell.length_c   1.000
_cell.angle_alpha   90.00
_cell.angle_beta   90.00
_cell.angle_gamma   90.00
#
_symmetry.space_group_name_H-M   'P 1'
#
loop_
_entity.id
_entity.type
_entity.pdbx_description
1 polymer ?
#
loop_
_entity_poly.entity_id
_entity_poly.type
_entity_poly.pdbx_seq_one_letter_code
_entity_poly.pdbx_strand_id
1 'polypeptide(L)' 'MEKEEIEKVLHNIKSRALSLKNACELFLNCEPKEQKEMAKIMEETSRFILEQAKKLNKNINE' A
#
# COMPACT_ATOMS: atom_id res chain seq x y z
N MET A 1 8.23 -9.54 16.72
CA MET A 1 7.25 -10.15 15.81
C MET A 1 7.66 -11.58 15.47
N GLU A 2 6.71 -12.51 15.40
CA GLU A 2 6.99 -13.88 14.96
C GLU A 2 7.21 -13.94 13.43
N LYS A 3 7.94 -14.96 12.95
CA LYS A 3 8.26 -15.12 11.52
C LYS A 3 7.00 -15.13 10.63
N GLU A 4 5.96 -15.84 11.06
CA GLU A 4 4.70 -15.94 10.32
C GLU A 4 4.00 -14.57 10.20
N GLU A 5 4.10 -13.73 11.23
CA GLU A 5 3.55 -12.39 11.22
C GLU A 5 4.34 -11.47 10.26
N ILE A 6 5.67 -11.58 10.22
CA ILE A 6 6.52 -10.87 9.26
C ILE A 6 6.12 -11.22 7.83
N GLU A 7 5.96 -12.51 7.52
CA GLU A 7 5.57 -12.99 6.20
C GLU A 7 4.19 -12.47 5.79
N LYS A 8 3.21 -12.46 6.71
CA LYS A 8 1.89 -11.87 6.48
C LYS A 8 1.96 -10.37 6.17
N VAL A 9 2.74 -9.62 6.94
CA VAL A 9 2.90 -8.17 6.73
C VAL A 9 3.57 -7.90 5.38
N LEU A 10 4.62 -8.64 5.02
CA LEU A 10 5.30 -8.52 3.72
C LEU A 10 4.37 -8.89 2.55
N HIS A 11 3.58 -9.95 2.68
CA HIS A 11 2.58 -10.33 1.68
C HIS A 11 1.57 -9.19 1.46
N ASN A 12 1.04 -8.62 2.54
CA ASN A 12 0.08 -7.52 2.48
C ASN A 12 0.67 -6.27 1.81
N ILE A 13 1.92 -5.91 2.16
CA ILE A 13 2.64 -4.79 1.53
C ILE A 13 2.79 -5.05 0.02
N LYS A 14 3.27 -6.23 -0.38
CA LYS A 14 3.46 -6.57 -1.81
C LYS A 14 2.15 -6.51 -2.59
N SER A 15 1.09 -7.10 -2.06
CA SER A 15 -0.24 -7.10 -2.68
C SER A 15 -0.75 -5.66 -2.88
N ARG A 16 -0.68 -4.82 -1.85
CA ARG A 16 -1.15 -3.43 -1.94
C ARG A 16 -0.27 -2.54 -2.80
N ALA A 17 1.04 -2.77 -2.82
CA ALA A 17 1.96 -2.06 -3.72
C ALA A 17 1.66 -2.36 -5.19
N LEU A 18 1.28 -3.60 -5.52
CA LEU A 18 0.85 -3.94 -6.87
C LEU A 18 -0.46 -3.24 -7.24
N SER A 19 -1.46 -3.22 -6.34
CA SER A 19 -2.70 -2.47 -6.58
C SER A 19 -2.45 -0.98 -6.77
N LEU A 20 -1.57 -0.38 -5.95
CA LEU A 20 -1.19 1.03 -6.06
C LEU A 20 -0.52 1.32 -7.41
N LYS A 21 0.42 0.46 -7.84
CA LYS A 21 1.07 0.59 -9.14
C LYS A 21 0.04 0.60 -10.28
N ASN A 22 -0.88 -0.37 -10.28
CA ASN A 22 -1.91 -0.46 -11.32
C ASN A 22 -2.84 0.77 -11.29
N ALA A 23 -3.21 1.26 -10.10
CA ALA A 23 -4.01 2.47 -9.97
C ALA A 23 -3.30 3.70 -10.56
N CYS A 24 -1.99 3.86 -10.32
CA CYS A 24 -1.18 4.93 -10.92
C CYS A 24 -1.15 4.84 -12.45
N GLU A 25 -1.02 3.63 -13.01
CA GLU A 25 -1.00 3.42 -14.46
C GLU A 25 -2.35 3.76 -15.11
N LEU A 26 -3.45 3.47 -14.43
CA LEU A 26 -4.81 3.77 -14.90
C LEU A 26 -5.23 5.23 -14.68
N PHE A 27 -4.68 5.89 -13.67
CA PHE A 27 -5.08 7.24 -13.25
C PHE A 27 -5.09 8.25 -14.39
N LEU A 28 -4.06 8.23 -15.25
CA LEU A 28 -3.94 9.17 -16.38
C LEU A 28 -5.01 8.95 -17.47
N ASN A 29 -5.66 7.79 -17.48
CA ASN A 29 -6.67 7.40 -18.45
C ASN A 29 -8.11 7.52 -17.90
N CYS A 30 -8.29 7.88 -16.63
CA CYS A 30 -9.59 8.05 -16.01
C CYS A 30 -10.19 9.43 -16.31
N GLU A 31 -11.52 9.52 -16.34
CA GLU A 31 -12.21 10.80 -16.40
C GLU A 31 -11.93 11.62 -15.12
N PRO A 32 -11.96 12.98 -15.16
CA PRO A 32 -11.61 13.82 -14.00
C PRO A 32 -12.39 13.50 -12.71
N LYS A 33 -13.65 13.08 -12.85
CA LYS A 33 -14.49 12.65 -11.72
C LYS A 33 -13.95 11.37 -11.05
N GLU A 34 -13.54 10.40 -11.86
CA GLU A 34 -13.00 9.12 -11.41
C GLU A 34 -11.58 9.27 -10.87
N GLN A 35 -10.79 10.20 -11.43
CA GLN A 35 -9.46 10.54 -10.91
C GLN A 35 -9.51 10.97 -9.44
N LYS A 36 -10.52 11.75 -9.02
CA LYS A 36 -10.65 12.17 -7.62
C LYS A 36 -10.86 10.98 -6.69
N GLU A 37 -11.68 10.02 -7.08
CA GLU A 37 -11.92 8.79 -6.31
C GLU A 37 -10.68 7.90 -6.31
N MET A 38 -10.04 7.74 -7.46
CA MET A 38 -8.78 6.98 -7.62
C MET A 38 -7.66 7.56 -6.76
N ALA A 39 -7.49 8.89 -6.75
CA ALA A 39 -6.49 9.57 -5.93
C ALA A 39 -6.68 9.28 -4.43
N LYS A 40 -7.93 9.24 -3.97
CA LYS A 40 -8.25 8.89 -2.57
C LYS A 40 -7.87 7.44 -2.27
N ILE A 41 -8.20 6.50 -3.15
CA ILE A 41 -7.82 5.08 -3.01
C ILE A 41 -6.29 4.93 -2.99
N MET A 42 -5.58 5.65 -3.86
CA MET A 42 -4.12 5.66 -3.92
C MET A 42 -3.51 6.21 -2.63
N GLU A 43 -4.05 7.29 -2.06
CA GLU A 43 -3.62 7.84 -0.78
C GLU A 43 -3.80 6.85 0.37
N GLU A 44 -5.00 6.27 0.51
CA GLU A 44 -5.32 5.29 1.54
C GLU A 44 -4.43 4.05 1.44
N THR A 45 -4.21 3.55 0.23
CA THR A 45 -3.34 2.40 -0.04
C THR A 45 -1.88 2.71 0.33
N SER A 46 -1.40 3.90 -0.04
CA SER A 46 -0.04 4.36 0.30
C SER A 46 0.16 4.47 1.81
N ARG A 47 -0.84 5.00 2.53
CA ARG A 47 -0.83 5.11 4.00
C ARG A 47 -0.78 3.74 4.66
N PHE A 48 -1.60 2.79 4.20
CA PHE A 48 -1.57 1.42 4.69
C PHE A 48 -0.17 0.79 4.54
N ILE A 49 0.45 0.91 3.35
CA ILE A 49 1.79 0.38 3.11
C ILE A 49 2.81 0.99 4.09
N LEU A 50 2.76 2.31 4.27
CA LEU A 50 3.66 3.01 5.19
C LEU A 50 3.50 2.54 6.64
N GLU A 51 2.26 2.34 7.10
CA GLU A 51 2.00 1.83 8.45
C GLU A 51 2.52 0.41 8.65
N GLN A 52 2.31 -0.47 7.67
CA GLN A 52 2.84 -1.84 7.72
C GLN A 52 4.38 -1.86 7.68
N ALA A 53 4.99 -1.02 6.86
CA ALA A 53 6.45 -0.88 6.81
C ALA A 53 7.02 -0.36 8.14
N LYS A 54 6.34 0.61 8.79
CA LYS A 54 6.71 1.07 10.13
C LYS A 54 6.62 -0.03 11.18
N LYS A 55 5.60 -0.90 11.12
CA LYS A 55 5.48 -2.06 12.01
C LYS A 55 6.68 -3.00 11.86
N LEU A 56 7.10 -3.30 10.62
CA LEU A 56 8.31 -4.09 10.37
C LEU A 56 9.56 -3.40 10.93
N ASN A 57 9.74 -2.10 10.68
CA ASN A 57 10.94 -1.40 11.11
C ASN A 57 11.06 -1.29 12.64
N LYS A 58 9.95 -1.09 13.37
CA LYS A 58 9.98 -1.09 14.84
C LYS A 58 10.48 -2.42 15.40
N ASN A 59 10.02 -3.53 14.83
CA ASN A 59 10.44 -4.87 15.24
C ASN A 59 11.91 -5.23 14.91
N ILE A 60 12.59 -4.45 14.06
CA ILE A 60 14.02 -4.65 13.74
C ILE A 60 14.92 -3.88 14.72
N ASN A 61 14.40 -2.78 15.31
CA ASN A 61 15.15 -1.88 16.18
C ASN A 61 14.83 -2.07 17.68
N GLU A 62 13.97 -3.03 18.01
CA GLU A 62 13.64 -3.52 19.36
C GLU A 62 14.30 -4.88 19.59
#